data_AF-A0A7C5Q863-F1
#
_entry.id   AF-A0A7C5Q863-F1
#
_cell.length_a   1.000
_cell.length_b   1.000
_cell.length_c   1.000
_cell.angle_alpha   90.00
_cell.angle_beta   90.00
_cell.angle_gamma   90.00
#
_symmetry.space_group_name_H-M   'P 1'
#
loop_
_entity.id
_entity.type
_entity.pdbx_description
1 polymer ?
#
loop_
_entity_poly.entity_id
_entity_poly.type
_entity_poly.pdbx_seq_one_letter_code
_entity_poly.pdbx_strand_id
1 'polypeptide(L)'
;MDERSYLEQSGGFVRLKVVHVRQAEPDLVFSHDELKPFPQLKQALEESRLKASVQTYPNPFEMLNPTPVTAVMKAEDVLKLSQIIMRKSGKDLYATAVKIEAGGEKYLIAVEHHCG
;
A
#
# COMPACT_ATOMS: atom_id res chain seq x y z
N MET A 1 -16.71 4.10 -6.11
CA MET A 1 -17.32 4.09 -4.76
C MET A 1 -16.59 5.17 -3.96
N ASP A 2 -17.30 6.07 -3.29
CA ASP A 2 -16.69 7.16 -2.51
C ASP A 2 -16.28 6.67 -1.11
N GLU A 3 -15.42 7.44 -0.43
CA GLU A 3 -14.87 7.11 0.90
C GLU A 3 -15.97 6.80 1.93
N ARG A 4 -17.08 7.55 1.91
CA ARG A 4 -18.19 7.38 2.86
C ARG A 4 -18.88 6.02 2.72
N SER A 5 -19.19 5.62 1.49
CA SER A 5 -19.83 4.32 1.22
C SER A 5 -18.97 3.14 1.66
N TYR A 6 -17.65 3.28 1.62
CA TYR A 6 -16.73 2.24 2.05
C TYR A 6 -16.66 2.11 3.58
N LEU A 7 -16.52 3.23 4.27
CA LEU A 7 -16.36 3.26 5.73
C LEU A 7 -17.58 2.69 6.47
N GLU A 8 -18.78 2.90 5.92
CA GLU A 8 -20.02 2.34 6.45
C GLU A 8 -20.05 0.81 6.35
N GLN A 9 -19.52 0.24 5.27
CA GLN A 9 -19.50 -1.21 5.04
C GLN A 9 -18.38 -1.92 5.80
N SER A 10 -17.27 -1.22 6.06
CA SER A 10 -16.05 -1.82 6.58
C SER A 10 -15.92 -1.76 8.11
N GLY A 11 -16.95 -1.28 8.81
CA GLY A 11 -16.98 -1.18 10.27
C GLY A 11 -15.92 -0.25 10.84
N GLY A 12 -15.49 0.76 10.07
CA GLY A 12 -14.45 1.72 10.49
C GLY A 12 -13.01 1.26 10.25
N PHE A 13 -12.79 0.14 9.56
CA PHE A 13 -11.47 -0.34 9.17
C PHE A 13 -11.27 -0.29 7.66
N VAL A 14 -10.06 -0.03 7.20
CA VAL A 14 -9.70 0.02 5.79
C VAL A 14 -8.62 -1.02 5.53
N ARG A 15 -8.81 -1.78 4.45
CA ARG A 15 -7.88 -2.81 3.98
C ARG A 15 -7.06 -2.23 2.82
N LEU A 16 -5.76 -2.12 3.02
CA LEU A 16 -4.80 -1.70 2.02
C LEU A 16 -4.05 -2.92 1.49
N LYS A 17 -4.04 -3.09 0.18
CA LYS A 17 -3.21 -4.08 -0.51
C LYS A 17 -1.83 -3.49 -0.76
N VAL A 18 -0.81 -4.23 -0.37
CA VAL A 18 0.60 -3.83 -0.43
C VAL A 18 1.38 -4.86 -1.24
N VAL A 19 2.02 -4.40 -2.30
CA VAL A 19 2.80 -5.23 -3.23
C VAL A 19 4.20 -4.66 -3.34
N HIS A 20 5.23 -5.44 -3.01
CA HIS A 20 6.62 -5.10 -3.30
C HIS A 20 6.90 -5.24 -4.80
N VAL A 21 7.59 -4.27 -5.38
CA VAL A 21 7.93 -4.23 -6.81
C VAL A 21 9.41 -3.92 -7.00
N ARG A 22 10.09 -4.64 -7.90
CA ARG A 22 11.53 -4.42 -8.15
C ARG A 22 11.83 -3.18 -8.98
N GLN A 23 10.95 -2.83 -9.93
CA GLN A 23 11.18 -1.73 -10.86
C GLN A 23 9.89 -0.92 -11.04
N ALA A 24 9.78 0.18 -10.31
CA ALA A 24 8.76 1.19 -10.48
C ALA A 24 9.35 2.57 -10.19
N GLU A 25 8.92 3.61 -10.91
CA GLU A 25 9.22 4.99 -10.51
C GLU A 25 8.24 5.38 -9.40
N PRO A 26 8.72 5.72 -8.18
CA PRO A 26 7.84 6.03 -7.06
C PRO A 26 7.11 7.36 -7.28
N ASP A 27 5.84 7.40 -6.92
CA ASP A 27 5.05 8.65 -6.91
C ASP A 27 5.37 9.51 -5.68
N LEU A 28 5.81 8.87 -4.60
CA LEU A 28 6.36 9.53 -3.42
C LEU A 28 7.36 8.65 -2.67
N VAL A 29 8.22 9.30 -1.90
CA VAL A 29 9.15 8.63 -0.97
C VAL A 29 8.66 8.88 0.46
N PHE A 30 8.54 7.82 1.26
CA PHE A 30 8.23 7.88 2.68
C PHE A 30 9.52 7.79 3.51
N SER A 31 9.70 8.73 4.43
CA SER A 31 10.73 8.63 5.45
C SER A 31 10.32 7.67 6.57
N HIS A 32 11.29 7.26 7.40
CA HIS A 32 11.00 6.42 8.57
C HIS A 32 10.02 7.08 9.54
N ASP A 33 10.17 8.39 9.77
CA ASP A 33 9.31 9.16 10.67
C ASP A 33 7.89 9.32 10.13
N GLU A 34 7.73 9.41 8.80
CA GLU A 34 6.41 9.47 8.17
C GLU A 34 5.64 8.13 8.24
N LEU A 35 6.34 7.00 8.33
CA LEU A 35 5.73 5.67 8.50
C LEU A 35 5.48 5.29 9.96
N LYS A 36 6.16 5.94 10.91
CA LYS A 36 6.02 5.68 12.36
C LYS A 36 4.57 5.72 12.87
N PRO A 37 3.70 6.63 12.39
CA PRO A 37 2.29 6.65 12.78
C PRO A 37 1.46 5.48 12.25
N PHE A 38 1.98 4.70 11.29
CA PHE A 38 1.25 3.65 10.57
C PHE A 38 1.92 2.27 10.76
N PRO A 39 1.94 1.72 11.98
CA PRO A 39 2.66 0.48 12.27
C PRO A 39 2.16 -0.73 11.45
N GLN A 40 0.86 -0.81 11.16
CA GLN A 40 0.29 -1.89 10.34
C GLN A 40 0.75 -1.80 8.89
N LEU A 41 0.86 -0.58 8.34
CA LEU A 41 1.40 -0.37 7.00
C LEU A 41 2.89 -0.75 6.96
N LYS A 42 3.68 -0.29 7.95
CA LYS A 42 5.10 -0.64 8.06
C LYS A 42 5.30 -2.16 8.10
N GLN A 43 4.53 -2.87 8.93
CA GLN A 43 4.57 -4.33 9.01
C GLN A 43 4.21 -4.98 7.66
N ALA A 44 3.18 -4.50 6.96
CA ALA A 44 2.80 -5.04 5.66
C ALA A 44 3.86 -4.80 4.57
N LEU A 45 4.57 -3.66 4.59
CA LEU A 45 5.69 -3.39 3.68
C LEU A 45 6.83 -4.39 3.92
N GLU A 46 7.21 -4.60 5.19
CA GLU A 46 8.25 -5.56 5.57
C GLU A 46 7.86 -7.00 5.18
N GLU A 47 6.63 -7.42 5.46
CA GLU A 47 6.12 -8.74 5.11
C GLU A 47 6.04 -8.94 3.59
N SER A 48 5.58 -7.93 2.85
CA SER A 48 5.50 -7.96 1.38
C SER A 48 6.89 -8.12 0.76
N ARG A 49 7.89 -7.41 1.29
CA ARG A 49 9.29 -7.57 0.87
C ARG A 49 9.82 -8.97 1.18
N LEU A 50 9.58 -9.47 2.40
CA LEU A 50 10.02 -10.80 2.80
C LEU A 50 9.43 -11.88 1.91
N LYS A 51 8.11 -11.85 1.68
CA LYS A 51 7.41 -12.79 0.79
C LYS A 51 7.97 -12.72 -0.63
N ALA A 52 8.18 -11.52 -1.18
CA ALA A 52 8.77 -11.36 -2.51
C ALA A 52 10.22 -11.92 -2.60
N SER A 53 11.01 -11.80 -1.53
CA SER A 53 12.39 -12.32 -1.49
C SER A 53 12.46 -13.84 -1.32
N VAL A 54 11.56 -14.42 -0.51
CA VAL A 54 11.45 -15.87 -0.29
C VAL A 54 10.85 -16.56 -1.51
N GLN A 55 9.99 -15.86 -2.26
CA GLN A 55 9.37 -16.31 -3.52
C GLN A 55 10.20 -15.92 -4.75
N THR A 56 11.54 -15.99 -4.69
CA THR A 56 12.34 -15.95 -5.92
C THR A 56 12.14 -17.28 -6.66
N TYR A 57 10.95 -17.44 -7.26
CA TYR A 57 10.51 -18.59 -8.04
C TYR A 57 11.45 -18.81 -9.24
N PRO A 58 11.75 -20.05 -9.60
CA PRO A 58 12.52 -20.34 -10.80
C PRO A 58 11.58 -20.31 -12.02
N ASN A 59 11.02 -19.16 -12.41
CA ASN A 59 10.55 -18.95 -13.79
C ASN A 59 10.08 -17.51 -14.10
N PRO A 60 10.20 -17.04 -15.35
CA PRO A 60 9.78 -15.70 -15.76
C PRO A 60 8.26 -15.48 -15.86
N PHE A 61 7.44 -16.55 -15.79
CA PHE A 61 6.01 -16.48 -16.10
C PHE A 61 5.10 -16.02 -14.94
N GLU A 62 5.53 -16.13 -13.68
CA GLU A 62 4.75 -15.66 -12.52
C GLU A 62 5.01 -14.18 -12.15
N MET A 63 5.75 -13.44 -12.98
CA MET A 63 6.08 -12.01 -12.81
C MET A 63 4.88 -11.05 -12.75
N LEU A 64 3.64 -11.53 -12.91
CA LEU A 64 2.46 -10.67 -13.08
C LEU A 64 1.49 -10.65 -11.90
N ASN A 65 1.59 -11.55 -10.91
CA ASN A 65 0.62 -11.61 -9.80
C ASN A 65 1.28 -11.82 -8.43
N PRO A 66 2.11 -10.88 -7.94
CA PRO A 66 2.54 -10.91 -6.55
C PRO A 66 1.30 -10.89 -5.64
N THR A 67 1.21 -11.86 -4.73
CA THR A 67 0.08 -11.92 -3.79
C THR A 67 0.15 -10.71 -2.88
N PRO A 68 -0.86 -9.81 -2.90
CA PRO A 68 -0.81 -8.60 -2.09
C PRO A 68 -0.88 -8.95 -0.60
N VAL A 69 -0.02 -8.33 0.21
CA VAL A 69 -0.15 -8.34 1.66
C VAL A 69 -1.23 -7.32 2.03
N THR A 70 -2.12 -7.69 2.95
CA THR A 70 -3.19 -6.79 3.39
C THR A 70 -2.82 -6.13 4.72
N ALA A 71 -2.66 -4.80 4.71
CA ALA A 71 -2.65 -4.00 5.93
C ALA A 71 -4.09 -3.64 6.31
N VAL A 72 -4.51 -4.01 7.52
CA VAL A 72 -5.80 -3.58 8.08
C VAL A 72 -5.55 -2.43 9.03
N MET A 73 -6.11 -1.26 8.72
CA MET A 73 -5.90 -0.01 9.44
C MET A 73 -7.23 0.61 9.84
N LYS A 74 -7.23 1.49 10.85
CA LYS A 74 -8.43 2.28 11.13
C LYS A 74 -8.64 3.34 10.06
N ALA A 75 -9.90 3.66 9.80
CA ALA A 75 -10.31 4.72 8.88
C ALA A 75 -9.58 6.05 9.12
N GLU A 76 -9.49 6.46 10.39
CA GLU A 76 -8.81 7.70 10.80
C GLU A 76 -7.33 7.74 10.40
N ASP A 77 -6.64 6.59 10.46
CA ASP A 77 -5.23 6.51 10.13
C ASP A 77 -5.02 6.41 8.62
N VAL A 78 -5.93 5.76 7.89
CA VAL A 78 -5.91 5.78 6.43
C VAL A 78 -6.24 7.15 5.86
N LEU A 79 -7.10 7.92 6.52
CA LEU A 79 -7.39 9.30 6.14
C LEU A 79 -6.15 10.19 6.28
N LYS A 80 -5.41 10.06 7.41
CA LYS A 80 -4.11 10.74 7.58
C LYS A 80 -3.09 10.32 6.51
N LEU A 81 -3.01 9.01 6.21
CA LEU A 81 -2.13 8.49 5.18
C LEU A 81 -2.49 9.06 3.79
N SER A 82 -3.77 9.07 3.44
CA SER A 82 -4.29 9.61 2.18
C SER A 82 -3.94 11.10 2.04
N GLN A 83 -4.08 11.89 3.11
CA GLN A 83 -3.68 13.30 3.11
C GLN A 83 -2.18 13.50 2.84
N ILE A 84 -1.32 12.65 3.43
CA ILE A 84 0.13 12.71 3.17
C ILE A 84 0.42 12.39 1.71
N ILE A 85 -0.20 11.34 1.18
CA ILE A 85 -0.05 10.90 -0.21
C ILE A 85 -0.50 11.99 -1.18
N MET A 86 -1.70 12.54 -0.96
CA MET A 86 -2.25 13.62 -1.78
C MET A 86 -1.33 14.83 -1.76
N ARG A 87 -0.82 15.24 -0.60
CA ARG A 87 0.09 16.39 -0.47
C ARG A 87 1.41 16.19 -1.20
N LYS A 88 1.98 14.98 -1.21
CA LYS A 88 3.31 14.71 -1.80
C LYS A 88 3.26 14.33 -3.28
N SER A 89 2.20 13.64 -3.70
CA SER A 89 2.10 13.07 -5.05
C SER A 89 0.95 13.62 -5.90
N GLY A 90 0.01 14.36 -5.30
CA GLY A 90 -1.22 14.81 -5.95
C GLY A 90 -2.22 13.69 -6.25
N LYS A 91 -1.99 12.47 -5.73
CA LYS A 91 -2.85 11.30 -5.97
C LYS A 91 -3.78 11.04 -4.79
N ASP A 92 -4.97 10.54 -5.12
CA ASP A 92 -5.92 10.05 -4.14
C ASP A 92 -5.79 8.52 -3.99
N LEU A 93 -5.46 8.07 -2.77
CA LEU A 93 -5.33 6.66 -2.42
C LEU A 93 -6.66 5.90 -2.57
N TYR A 94 -7.80 6.59 -2.47
CA TYR A 94 -9.13 6.03 -2.71
C TYR A 94 -9.54 6.06 -4.18
N ALA A 95 -8.74 6.62 -5.09
CA ALA A 95 -9.04 6.63 -6.53
C ALA A 95 -8.09 5.75 -7.36
N THR A 96 -6.82 5.60 -6.94
CA THR A 96 -5.81 4.86 -7.68
C THR A 96 -4.82 4.17 -6.76
N ALA A 97 -4.19 3.10 -7.26
CA ALA A 97 -2.96 2.58 -6.67
C ALA A 97 -1.86 3.65 -6.72
N VAL A 98 -1.02 3.66 -5.67
CA VAL A 98 0.06 4.63 -5.49
C VAL A 98 1.37 3.88 -5.35
N LYS A 99 2.38 4.30 -6.13
CA LYS A 99 3.74 3.77 -6.05
C LYS A 99 4.50 4.53 -4.96
N ILE A 100 5.02 3.83 -3.98
CA ILE A 100 5.76 4.44 -2.86
C ILE A 100 7.16 3.85 -2.77
N GLU A 101 8.11 4.66 -2.34
CA GLU A 101 9.42 4.19 -1.91
C GLU A 101 9.56 4.33 -0.40
N ALA A 102 10.01 3.29 0.28
CA ALA A 102 10.24 3.27 1.72
C ALA A 102 11.47 2.43 2.03
N GLY A 103 12.47 3.03 2.71
CA GLY A 103 13.70 2.33 3.08
C GLY A 103 14.52 1.81 1.89
N GLY A 104 14.46 2.49 0.74
CA GLY A 104 15.13 2.10 -0.51
C GLY A 104 14.40 1.01 -1.31
N GLU A 105 13.24 0.56 -0.84
CA GLU A 105 12.42 -0.46 -1.48
C GLU A 105 11.16 0.17 -2.06
N LYS A 106 10.61 -0.44 -3.11
CA LYS A 106 9.49 0.12 -3.87
C LYS A 106 8.25 -0.75 -3.71
N TYR A 107 7.11 -0.10 -3.56
CA TYR A 107 5.84 -0.76 -3.30
C TYR A 107 4.69 -0.11 -4.07
N LEU A 108 3.67 -0.89 -4.39
CA LEU A 108 2.35 -0.42 -4.77
C LEU A 108 1.42 -0.58 -3.57
N ILE A 109 0.70 0.49 -3.25
CA ILE A 109 -0.36 0.48 -2.24
C ILE A 109 -1.68 0.86 -2.88
N ALA A 110 -2.75 0.14 -2.55
CA ALA A 110 -4.09 0.44 -3.03
C ALA A 110 -5.13 0.07 -1.97
N VAL A 111 -6.21 0.85 -1.86
CA VAL A 111 -7.39 0.41 -1.09
C VAL A 111 -8.01 -0.79 -1.80
N GLU A 112 -8.33 -1.85 -1.06
CA GLU A 112 -8.80 -3.13 -1.61
C GLU A 112 -10.03 -3.02 -2.53
N HIS A 113 -10.83 -1.95 -2.40
CA HIS A 113 -11.95 -1.63 -3.30
C HIS A 113 -11.55 -1.43 -4.77
N HIS A 114 -10.27 -1.24 -5.08
CA HIS A 114 -9.75 -1.11 -6.45
C HIS A 114 -9.30 -2.44 -7.08
N CYS A 115 -9.43 -3.56 -6.38
CA CYS A 115 -8.95 -4.86 -6.85
C CYS A 115 -10.08 -5.85 -7.13
N GLY A 116 -11.28 -5.36 -7.45
CA GLY A 116 -12.42 -6.14 -7.91
C GLY A 116 -12.81 -5.76 -9.33
#